data_AF-K9RFK0-F1
#
_entry.id   AF-K9RFK0-F1
#
_cell.length_a   1.000
_cell.length_b   1.000
_cell.length_c   1.000
_cell.angle_alpha   90.00
_cell.angle_beta   90.00
_cell.angle_gamma   90.00
#
_symmetry.space_group_name_H-M   'P 1'
#
loop_
_entity.id
_entity.type
_entity.pdbx_description
1 polymer ?
#
loop_
_entity_poly.entity_id
_entity_poly.type
_entity_poly.pdbx_seq_one_letter_code
_entity_poly.pdbx_strand_id
1 'polypeptide(L)'
;MLRLKSASLYLLGIIGLSLPISISLNLNPIQPAYACSPAPGSKPATIAQRVNKTPIVFQGVVRRVKGDTIVIYVKRYLKGAGPKLVNLKGFNQTSCDNFIQKPGGNFIFFAENRGKQPWNAVYDGAFGSVRSWDTKTREELRELGLIGKKVKKDSKCAFDSRKTVDTVENKVGKVRRIHDRLYIIVSEENRSRFAPCNFPDELKKDGLMIRFSGDVKEIYPNERWAATLFKLSDYKVLDAEDK
;
A
#
# COMPACT_ATOMS: atom_id res chain seq x y z
N MET A 1 9.70 -54.29 35.96
CA MET A 1 10.78 -54.05 36.95
C MET A 1 11.19 -52.58 36.88
N LEU A 2 11.51 -51.98 38.03
CA LEU A 2 11.89 -50.57 38.32
C LEU A 2 10.72 -49.58 38.47
N ARG A 3 10.15 -49.41 39.67
CA ARG A 3 10.63 -48.71 40.90
C ARG A 3 10.11 -47.26 40.97
N LEU A 4 8.90 -47.11 41.50
CA LEU A 4 8.43 -45.86 42.13
C LEU A 4 9.35 -45.52 43.31
N LYS A 5 9.82 -44.26 43.37
CA LYS A 5 10.40 -43.69 44.59
C LYS A 5 9.44 -42.65 45.17
N SER A 6 8.94 -43.02 46.34
CA SER A 6 8.38 -42.15 47.37
C SER A 6 9.43 -41.15 47.88
N ALA A 7 9.04 -39.90 48.07
CA ALA A 7 9.68 -38.94 48.96
C ALA A 7 8.58 -37.94 49.40
N SER A 8 8.05 -38.09 50.61
CA SER A 8 8.55 -37.54 51.89
C SER A 8 7.92 -36.18 52.17
N LEU A 9 6.81 -36.24 52.91
CA LEU A 9 6.20 -35.13 53.64
C LEU A 9 7.24 -34.51 54.57
N TYR A 10 7.45 -33.19 54.45
CA TYR A 10 7.95 -32.38 55.56
C TYR A 10 6.88 -31.36 55.93
N LEU A 11 6.31 -31.63 57.10
CA LEU A 11 5.43 -30.78 57.87
C LEU A 11 6.32 -29.78 58.62
N LEU A 12 6.35 -28.51 58.20
CA LEU A 12 6.93 -27.42 58.97
C LEU A 12 5.83 -26.37 59.17
N GLY A 13 5.37 -26.30 60.42
CA GLY A 13 4.45 -25.27 60.89
C GLY A 13 5.12 -23.90 60.80
N ILE A 14 4.48 -22.98 60.09
CA ILE A 14 4.81 -21.56 60.14
C ILE A 14 3.75 -20.90 61.01
N ILE A 15 4.23 -20.43 62.16
CA ILE A 15 3.55 -19.64 63.16
C ILE A 15 3.00 -18.37 62.48
N GLY A 16 1.71 -18.12 62.71
CA GLY A 16 1.01 -16.92 62.26
C GLY A 16 1.65 -15.66 62.83
N LEU A 17 2.11 -14.80 61.92
CA LEU A 17 2.22 -13.37 62.14
C LEU A 17 1.22 -12.71 61.20
N SER A 18 0.01 -12.46 61.71
CA SER A 18 -1.01 -11.67 61.00
C SER A 18 -0.61 -10.20 61.02
N LEU A 19 0.28 -9.82 60.11
CA LEU A 19 0.44 -8.42 59.74
C LEU A 19 -0.79 -8.01 58.90
N PRO A 20 -1.45 -6.87 59.20
CA PRO A 20 -2.44 -6.32 58.30
C PRO A 20 -1.72 -5.92 57.00
N ILE A 21 -1.78 -6.80 56.00
CA ILE A 21 -1.39 -6.45 54.64
C ILE A 21 -2.47 -5.48 54.15
N SER A 22 -2.21 -4.19 54.32
CA SER A 22 -2.91 -3.13 53.60
C SER A 22 -2.66 -3.37 52.12
N ILE A 23 -3.55 -4.13 51.47
CA ILE A 23 -3.63 -4.20 50.01
C ILE A 23 -4.11 -2.83 49.57
N SER A 24 -3.19 -1.88 49.42
CA SER A 24 -3.44 -0.68 48.67
C SER A 24 -3.68 -1.12 47.23
N LEU A 25 -4.95 -1.32 46.89
CA LEU A 25 -5.43 -1.35 45.52
C LEU A 25 -5.01 -0.03 44.88
N ASN A 26 -3.84 -0.03 44.25
CA ASN A 26 -3.47 0.95 43.26
C ASN A 26 -4.41 0.72 42.07
N LEU A 27 -5.65 1.18 42.22
CA LEU A 27 -6.54 1.49 41.12
C LEU A 27 -5.87 2.63 40.38
N ASN A 28 -4.92 2.30 39.50
CA ASN A 28 -4.52 3.22 38.45
C ASN A 28 -5.82 3.57 37.73
N PRO A 29 -6.29 4.82 37.79
CA PRO A 29 -7.47 5.20 37.05
C PRO A 29 -7.16 4.87 35.60
N ILE A 30 -7.92 3.94 35.03
CA ILE A 30 -7.95 3.70 33.60
C ILE A 30 -8.40 5.04 33.03
N GLN A 31 -7.45 5.88 32.63
CA GLN A 31 -7.77 7.20 32.10
C GLN A 31 -8.65 6.97 30.88
N PRO A 32 -9.93 7.36 30.94
CA PRO A 32 -10.81 7.18 29.81
C PRO A 32 -10.26 8.03 28.64
N ALA A 33 -10.50 7.61 27.40
CA ALA A 33 -9.96 8.16 26.16
C ALA A 33 -10.40 9.62 25.84
N TYR A 34 -10.45 10.50 26.84
CA TYR A 34 -10.92 11.89 26.79
C TYR A 34 -9.87 12.89 26.27
N ALA A 35 -8.67 12.44 25.88
CA ALA A 35 -7.63 13.33 25.34
C ALA A 35 -7.61 13.37 23.80
N CYS A 36 -8.63 12.84 23.13
CA CYS A 36 -8.70 12.78 21.68
C CYS A 36 -9.43 14.00 21.08
N SER A 37 -9.14 15.21 21.55
CA SER A 37 -9.53 16.43 20.85
C SER A 37 -8.27 17.19 20.47
N PRO A 38 -8.00 17.37 19.17
CA PRO A 38 -6.84 18.13 18.76
C PRO A 38 -7.02 19.58 19.24
N ALA A 39 -5.93 20.28 19.58
CA ALA A 39 -6.02 21.63 20.13
C ALA A 39 -6.87 22.54 19.22
N PRO A 40 -7.71 23.45 19.76
CA PRO A 40 -8.54 24.33 18.94
C PRO A 40 -7.74 25.02 17.83
N GLY A 41 -8.21 24.92 16.58
CA GLY A 41 -7.54 25.50 15.41
C GLY A 41 -6.46 24.63 14.75
N SER A 42 -6.10 23.50 15.35
CA SER A 42 -5.21 22.53 14.70
C SER A 42 -5.89 21.90 13.47
N LYS A 43 -5.10 21.64 12.44
CA LYS A 43 -5.56 21.06 11.18
C LYS A 43 -4.82 19.74 10.94
N PRO A 44 -5.47 18.72 10.35
CA PRO A 44 -4.77 17.53 9.88
C PRO A 44 -3.71 17.93 8.85
N ALA A 45 -2.55 17.29 8.88
CA ALA A 45 -1.58 17.43 7.83
C ALA A 45 -2.18 16.98 6.50
N THR A 46 -1.75 17.68 5.46
CA THR A 46 -2.09 17.36 4.08
C THR A 46 -1.56 15.98 3.71
N ILE A 47 -2.17 15.32 2.72
CA ILE A 47 -1.65 14.04 2.20
C ILE A 47 -0.21 14.21 1.73
N ALA A 48 0.14 15.34 1.12
CA ALA A 48 1.49 15.66 0.68
C ALA A 48 2.52 15.55 1.84
N GLN A 49 2.24 16.23 2.95
CA GLN A 49 3.10 16.21 4.14
C GLN A 49 3.23 14.80 4.72
N ARG A 50 2.11 14.06 4.78
CA ARG A 50 2.11 12.69 5.30
C ARG A 50 2.90 11.74 4.41
N VAL A 51 2.70 11.81 3.09
CA VAL A 51 3.46 11.00 2.13
C VAL A 51 4.96 11.31 2.21
N ASN A 52 5.33 12.58 2.39
CA ASN A 52 6.73 12.96 2.51
C ASN A 52 7.39 12.32 3.75
N LYS A 53 6.75 12.46 4.91
CA LYS A 53 7.27 11.98 6.21
C LYS A 53 7.21 10.46 6.38
N THR A 54 6.33 9.78 5.66
CA THR A 54 6.10 8.35 5.85
C THR A 54 6.96 7.53 4.89
N PRO A 55 7.71 6.51 5.35
CA PRO A 55 8.55 5.70 4.48
C PRO A 55 7.72 4.78 3.55
N ILE A 56 6.59 4.24 4.05
CA ILE A 56 5.74 3.33 3.28
C ILE A 56 4.31 3.88 3.24
N VAL A 57 3.78 4.06 2.03
CA VAL A 57 2.41 4.51 1.80
C VAL A 57 1.73 3.54 0.85
N PHE A 58 0.57 3.02 1.22
CA PHE A 58 -0.13 2.04 0.39
C PHE A 58 -1.64 2.15 0.50
N GLN A 59 -2.33 1.77 -0.56
CA GLN A 59 -3.77 1.58 -0.58
C GLN A 59 -4.07 0.12 -0.25
N GLY A 60 -5.08 -0.13 0.59
CA GLY A 60 -5.49 -1.49 0.90
C GLY A 60 -6.90 -1.62 1.43
N VAL A 61 -7.37 -2.86 1.48
CA VAL A 61 -8.68 -3.24 2.05
C VAL A 61 -8.46 -3.98 3.36
N VAL A 62 -9.14 -3.54 4.42
CA VAL A 62 -9.05 -4.20 5.72
C VAL A 62 -9.74 -5.55 5.67
N ARG A 63 -9.01 -6.62 5.98
CA ARG A 63 -9.52 -8.00 6.03
C ARG A 63 -9.93 -8.43 7.42
N ARG A 64 -9.21 -7.94 8.45
CA ARG A 64 -9.47 -8.29 9.84
C ARG A 64 -9.07 -7.14 10.76
N VAL A 65 -9.82 -6.94 11.83
CA VAL A 65 -9.52 -6.03 12.93
C VAL A 65 -9.41 -6.85 14.21
N LYS A 66 -8.32 -6.69 14.98
CA LYS A 66 -8.11 -7.38 16.26
C LYS A 66 -7.37 -6.44 17.22
N GLY A 67 -8.10 -5.79 18.12
CA GLY A 67 -7.53 -4.81 19.06
C GLY A 67 -6.88 -3.63 18.32
N ASP A 68 -5.61 -3.39 18.60
CA ASP A 68 -4.79 -2.33 17.98
C ASP A 68 -4.12 -2.75 16.65
N THR A 69 -4.46 -3.94 16.17
CA THR A 69 -3.82 -4.55 15.01
C THR A 69 -4.86 -4.83 13.92
N ILE A 70 -4.54 -4.46 12.69
CA ILE A 70 -5.36 -4.74 11.51
C ILE A 70 -4.58 -5.55 10.46
N VAL A 71 -5.28 -6.44 9.77
CA VAL A 71 -4.75 -7.21 8.63
C VAL A 71 -5.29 -6.59 7.36
N ILE A 72 -4.39 -6.17 6.48
CA ILE A 72 -4.71 -5.40 5.27
C ILE A 72 -4.28 -6.18 4.04
N TYR A 73 -5.19 -6.30 3.06
CA TYR A 73 -4.83 -6.72 1.71
C TYR A 73 -4.43 -5.50 0.90
N VAL A 74 -3.15 -5.40 0.55
CA VAL A 74 -2.57 -4.26 -0.18
C VAL A 74 -2.98 -4.34 -1.64
N LYS A 75 -3.70 -3.31 -2.12
CA LYS A 75 -4.03 -3.14 -3.53
C LYS A 75 -2.82 -2.61 -4.31
N ARG A 76 -2.12 -1.61 -3.74
CA ARG A 76 -0.90 -1.03 -4.33
C ARG A 76 -0.07 -0.28 -3.30
N TYR A 77 1.22 -0.18 -3.56
CA TYR A 77 2.11 0.76 -2.89
C TYR A 77 2.14 2.08 -3.68
N LEU A 78 1.91 3.18 -2.99
CA LEU A 78 2.05 4.55 -3.48
C LEU A 78 3.46 5.10 -3.20
N LYS A 79 4.09 4.61 -2.12
CA LYS A 79 5.50 4.85 -1.75
C LYS A 79 6.04 3.63 -1.01
N GLY A 80 7.30 3.29 -1.25
CA GLY A 80 7.93 2.09 -0.69
C GLY A 80 7.44 0.80 -1.35
N ALA A 81 7.72 -0.34 -0.72
CA ALA A 81 7.32 -1.66 -1.21
C ALA A 81 7.11 -2.64 -0.02
N GLY A 82 6.45 -3.77 -0.28
CA GLY A 82 6.27 -4.83 0.69
C GLY A 82 5.28 -5.92 0.26
N PRO A 83 4.83 -6.76 1.20
CA PRO A 83 3.97 -7.91 0.92
C PRO A 83 2.53 -7.53 0.58
N LYS A 84 1.81 -8.40 -0.13
CA LYS A 84 0.37 -8.23 -0.41
C LYS A 84 -0.52 -8.25 0.84
N LEU A 85 -0.06 -8.87 1.93
CA LEU A 85 -0.75 -8.92 3.20
C LEU A 85 0.12 -8.25 4.28
N VAL A 86 -0.41 -7.21 4.89
CA VAL A 86 0.28 -6.42 5.92
C VAL A 86 -0.49 -6.52 7.22
N ASN A 87 0.22 -6.92 8.29
CA ASN A 87 -0.24 -6.74 9.66
C ASN A 87 0.26 -5.38 10.14
N LEU A 88 -0.67 -4.47 10.44
CA LEU A 88 -0.36 -3.11 10.90
C LEU A 88 -0.79 -2.98 12.36
N LYS A 89 0.15 -2.64 13.24
CA LYS A 89 -0.05 -2.42 14.68
C LYS A 89 -0.08 -0.92 15.00
N GLY A 90 -0.66 -0.62 16.16
CA GLY A 90 -0.72 0.73 16.70
C GLY A 90 -1.92 1.48 16.16
N PHE A 91 -2.84 0.82 15.47
CA PHE A 91 -4.03 1.39 14.87
C PHE A 91 -5.08 1.69 15.96
N ASN A 92 -5.87 2.76 15.81
CA ASN A 92 -6.88 3.25 16.78
C ASN A 92 -6.36 3.69 18.17
N GLN A 93 -5.05 3.72 18.41
CA GLN A 93 -4.53 4.05 19.74
C GLN A 93 -4.53 5.55 20.05
N THR A 94 -4.25 6.38 19.05
CA THR A 94 -4.08 7.84 19.21
C THR A 94 -4.97 8.66 18.27
N SER A 95 -5.83 7.98 17.52
CA SER A 95 -6.70 8.63 16.54
C SER A 95 -7.94 9.19 17.22
N CYS A 96 -8.26 10.44 16.92
CA CYS A 96 -9.50 11.09 17.36
C CYS A 96 -10.63 10.90 16.33
N ASP A 97 -10.24 10.62 15.08
CA ASP A 97 -11.13 10.36 13.95
C ASP A 97 -10.74 9.02 13.27
N ASN A 98 -11.51 8.57 12.29
CA ASN A 98 -11.11 7.46 11.40
C ASN A 98 -10.87 6.08 12.06
N PHE A 99 -11.69 5.70 13.04
CA PHE A 99 -11.65 4.36 13.60
C PHE A 99 -12.09 3.30 12.58
N ILE A 100 -11.18 2.40 12.20
CA ILE A 100 -11.57 1.20 11.44
C ILE A 100 -12.03 0.15 12.45
N GLN A 101 -13.34 0.03 12.59
CA GLN A 101 -13.97 -0.93 13.50
C GLN A 101 -14.38 -2.23 12.81
N LYS A 102 -14.53 -2.20 11.47
CA LYS A 102 -15.04 -3.34 10.69
C LYS A 102 -14.16 -3.62 9.47
N PRO A 103 -14.00 -4.89 9.07
CA PRO A 103 -13.41 -5.25 7.79
C PRO A 103 -14.16 -4.66 6.59
N GLY A 104 -13.52 -4.68 5.42
CA GLY A 104 -14.10 -4.30 4.13
C GLY A 104 -13.78 -2.88 3.67
N GLY A 105 -13.42 -1.98 4.59
CA GLY A 105 -13.10 -0.61 4.22
C GLY A 105 -11.79 -0.49 3.41
N ASN A 106 -11.80 0.42 2.43
CA ASN A 106 -10.69 0.73 1.54
C ASN A 106 -10.05 2.06 1.95
N PHE A 107 -8.76 2.05 2.24
CA PHE A 107 -8.05 3.20 2.81
C PHE A 107 -6.66 3.36 2.21
N ILE A 108 -6.12 4.57 2.36
CA ILE A 108 -4.67 4.81 2.31
C ILE A 108 -4.09 4.66 3.71
N PHE A 109 -3.00 3.90 3.82
CA PHE A 109 -2.29 3.62 5.05
C PHE A 109 -0.90 4.24 5.03
N PHE A 110 -0.52 4.81 6.17
CA PHE A 110 0.81 5.37 6.41
C PHE A 110 1.54 4.48 7.41
N ALA A 111 2.66 3.89 7.01
CA ALA A 111 3.34 2.87 7.81
C ALA A 111 4.86 2.96 7.74
N GLU A 112 5.49 2.37 8.75
CA GLU A 112 6.92 2.11 8.79
C GLU A 112 7.20 0.63 9.08
N ASN A 113 8.25 0.11 8.46
CA ASN A 113 8.73 -1.25 8.67
C ASN A 113 10.05 -1.22 9.44
N ARG A 114 10.05 -1.70 10.69
CA ARG A 114 11.24 -1.80 11.53
C ARG A 114 11.96 -3.17 11.42
N GLY A 115 11.81 -3.84 10.29
CA GLY A 115 12.54 -5.06 9.93
C GLY A 115 11.75 -6.37 10.12
N LYS A 116 10.62 -6.38 10.85
CA LYS A 116 9.72 -7.54 10.98
C LYS A 116 8.26 -7.09 11.08
N GLN A 117 7.32 -7.97 10.75
CA GLN A 117 5.90 -7.75 11.06
C GLN A 117 5.63 -7.89 12.56
N PRO A 118 4.60 -7.20 13.10
CA PRO A 118 3.74 -6.24 12.41
C PRO A 118 4.46 -4.92 12.09
N TRP A 119 4.02 -4.24 11.02
CA TRP A 119 4.43 -2.87 10.72
C TRP A 119 3.80 -1.89 11.71
N ASN A 120 4.38 -0.71 11.88
CA ASN A 120 3.81 0.32 12.74
C ASN A 120 3.10 1.38 11.92
N ALA A 121 1.93 1.81 12.40
CA ALA A 121 1.18 2.91 11.83
C ALA A 121 1.90 4.25 12.11
N VAL A 122 2.04 5.11 11.09
CA VAL A 122 2.61 6.45 11.23
C VAL A 122 1.48 7.48 11.40
N TYR A 123 1.46 8.11 12.56
CA TYR A 123 0.45 9.08 12.94
C TYR A 123 0.83 10.50 12.57
N ASP A 124 -0.20 11.29 12.32
CA ASP A 124 -0.10 12.73 12.16
C ASP A 124 -0.81 13.43 13.34
N GLY A 125 -0.19 13.31 14.52
CA GLY A 125 -0.79 13.74 15.77
C GLY A 125 -2.13 13.05 16.03
N ALA A 126 -3.19 13.86 16.17
CA ALA A 126 -4.54 13.43 16.50
C ALA A 126 -5.38 12.90 15.31
N PHE A 127 -4.93 13.10 14.07
CA PHE A 127 -5.73 12.90 12.85
C PHE A 127 -5.48 11.53 12.16
N GLY A 128 -5.11 10.54 12.97
CA GLY A 128 -5.05 9.13 12.58
C GLY A 128 -3.92 8.72 11.64
N SER A 129 -3.83 7.41 11.40
CA SER A 129 -2.82 6.76 10.55
C SER A 129 -3.35 6.34 9.17
N VAL A 130 -4.61 6.71 8.86
CA VAL A 130 -5.33 6.30 7.65
C VAL A 130 -6.19 7.43 7.09
N ARG A 131 -6.56 7.32 5.82
CA ARG A 131 -7.66 8.11 5.21
C ARG A 131 -8.51 7.22 4.32
N SER A 132 -9.80 7.53 4.23
CA SER A 132 -10.73 6.83 3.34
C SER A 132 -10.27 6.95 1.88
N TRP A 133 -10.42 5.87 1.11
CA TRP A 133 -10.15 5.89 -0.33
C TRP A 133 -11.34 6.48 -1.10
N ASP A 134 -11.60 7.77 -0.90
CA ASP A 134 -12.69 8.51 -1.54
C ASP A 134 -12.23 9.35 -2.74
N THR A 135 -13.17 10.05 -3.39
CA THR A 135 -12.88 10.90 -4.56
C THR A 135 -11.89 12.01 -4.23
N LYS A 136 -12.06 12.69 -3.10
CA LYS A 136 -11.18 13.78 -2.67
C LYS A 136 -9.75 13.29 -2.44
N THR A 137 -9.59 12.18 -1.72
CA THR A 137 -8.29 11.55 -1.48
C THR A 137 -7.61 11.15 -2.78
N ARG A 138 -8.38 10.61 -3.75
CA ARG A 138 -7.84 10.28 -5.07
C ARG A 138 -7.40 11.52 -5.85
N GLU A 139 -8.14 12.62 -5.80
CA GLU A 139 -7.74 13.88 -6.44
C GLU A 139 -6.44 14.43 -5.84
N GLU A 140 -6.35 14.53 -4.51
CA GLU A 140 -5.12 14.94 -3.81
C GLU A 140 -3.92 14.04 -4.22
N LEU A 141 -4.12 12.72 -4.33
CA LEU A 141 -3.05 11.80 -4.76
C LEU A 141 -2.68 11.95 -6.25
N ARG A 142 -3.62 12.35 -7.11
CA ARG A 142 -3.35 12.65 -8.53
C ARG A 142 -2.52 13.91 -8.68
N GLU A 143 -2.85 14.96 -7.93
CA GLU A 143 -2.09 16.20 -7.89
C GLU A 143 -0.64 15.96 -7.43
N LEU A 144 -0.44 15.00 -6.51
CA LEU A 144 0.88 14.56 -6.08
C LEU A 144 1.59 13.62 -7.07
N GLY A 145 0.93 13.23 -8.17
CA GLY A 145 1.47 12.29 -9.15
C GLY A 145 1.70 10.88 -8.59
N LEU A 146 1.05 10.53 -7.48
CA LEU A 146 1.14 9.20 -6.84
C LEU A 146 0.19 8.20 -7.48
N ILE A 147 -0.87 8.69 -8.12
CA ILE A 147 -1.76 7.92 -8.98
C ILE A 147 -2.08 8.72 -10.24
N GLY A 148 -2.39 8.03 -11.33
CA GLY A 148 -2.83 8.68 -12.57
C GLY A 148 -1.82 9.63 -13.23
N LYS A 149 -0.52 9.50 -12.91
CA LYS A 149 0.54 10.32 -13.48
C LYS A 149 0.58 10.15 -15.00
N LYS A 150 0.32 11.23 -15.74
CA LYS A 150 0.60 11.32 -17.18
C LYS A 150 2.11 11.41 -17.34
N VAL A 151 2.71 10.48 -18.08
CA VAL A 151 4.12 10.65 -18.44
C VAL A 151 4.26 11.70 -19.53
N LYS A 152 5.27 12.55 -19.34
CA LYS A 152 5.63 13.58 -20.31
C LYS A 152 6.02 12.92 -21.64
N LYS A 153 5.48 13.54 -22.70
CA LYS A 153 5.64 13.26 -24.13
C LYS A 153 7.09 13.05 -24.62
N ASP A 154 8.08 13.50 -23.86
CA ASP A 154 9.48 13.63 -24.30
C ASP A 154 10.44 12.61 -23.67
N SER A 155 10.00 11.36 -23.49
CA SER A 155 10.93 10.28 -23.19
C SER A 155 11.60 9.80 -24.48
N LYS A 156 12.93 9.90 -24.53
CA LYS A 156 13.78 9.40 -25.62
C LYS A 156 13.40 7.97 -25.96
N CYS A 157 13.15 7.70 -27.23
CA CYS A 157 12.69 6.41 -27.72
C CYS A 157 13.65 5.86 -28.77
N ALA A 158 14.00 4.57 -28.65
CA ALA A 158 14.86 3.89 -29.63
C ALA A 158 14.29 3.83 -31.06
N PHE A 159 13.00 4.17 -31.22
CA PHE A 159 12.28 4.17 -32.50
C PHE A 159 12.00 5.57 -33.03
N ASP A 160 12.62 6.62 -32.48
CA ASP A 160 12.38 8.01 -32.89
C ASP A 160 12.76 8.28 -34.35
N SER A 161 13.73 7.55 -34.90
CA SER A 161 14.11 7.65 -36.32
C SER A 161 13.17 6.90 -37.28
N ARG A 162 12.23 6.10 -36.76
CA ARG A 162 11.31 5.29 -37.57
C ARG A 162 10.04 6.08 -37.89
N LYS A 163 9.46 5.83 -39.06
CA LYS A 163 8.19 6.42 -39.46
C LYS A 163 7.06 5.98 -38.52
N THR A 164 6.18 6.91 -38.14
CA THR A 164 4.89 6.57 -37.53
C THR A 164 3.94 6.06 -38.61
N VAL A 165 3.40 4.86 -38.42
CA VAL A 165 2.46 4.22 -39.37
C VAL A 165 1.02 4.21 -38.87
N ASP A 166 0.81 4.35 -37.56
CA ASP A 166 -0.51 4.44 -36.93
C ASP A 166 -0.42 5.14 -35.57
N THR A 167 -1.55 5.61 -35.03
CA THR A 167 -1.66 6.22 -33.70
C THR A 167 -2.76 5.54 -32.90
N VAL A 168 -2.41 5.15 -31.67
CA VAL A 168 -3.32 4.51 -30.72
C VAL A 168 -3.72 5.52 -29.67
N GLU A 169 -5.02 5.67 -29.43
CA GLU A 169 -5.55 6.60 -28.43
C GLU A 169 -6.44 5.89 -27.39
N ASN A 170 -6.18 6.18 -26.12
CA ASN A 170 -7.04 5.85 -24.98
C ASN A 170 -7.41 4.36 -24.86
N LYS A 171 -6.57 3.45 -25.36
CA LYS A 171 -6.82 2.01 -25.29
C LYS A 171 -6.53 1.47 -23.91
N VAL A 172 -7.31 0.48 -23.49
CA VAL A 172 -7.03 -0.28 -22.26
C VAL A 172 -6.16 -1.48 -22.61
N GLY A 173 -5.12 -1.71 -21.81
CA GLY A 173 -4.23 -2.83 -21.97
C GLY A 173 -3.60 -3.32 -20.68
N LYS A 174 -3.13 -4.56 -20.72
CA LYS A 174 -2.44 -5.23 -19.64
C LYS A 174 -0.96 -5.35 -19.95
N VAL A 175 -0.12 -4.90 -19.03
CA VAL A 175 1.32 -5.09 -19.11
C VAL A 175 1.65 -6.57 -18.92
N ARG A 176 2.45 -7.12 -19.83
CA ARG A 176 2.93 -8.50 -19.79
C ARG A 176 4.44 -8.56 -19.85
N ARG A 177 5.05 -9.31 -18.93
CA ARG A 177 6.47 -9.66 -19.00
C ARG A 177 6.62 -10.86 -19.95
N ILE A 178 7.43 -10.71 -20.98
CA ILE A 178 7.76 -11.80 -21.92
C ILE A 178 9.03 -12.52 -21.46
N HIS A 179 10.04 -11.77 -21.07
CA HIS A 179 11.27 -12.27 -20.44
C HIS A 179 11.88 -11.13 -19.59
N ASP A 180 13.07 -11.34 -19.03
CA ASP A 180 13.69 -10.45 -18.03
C ASP A 180 13.87 -8.99 -18.45
N ARG A 181 13.92 -8.72 -19.76
CA ARG A 181 14.20 -7.38 -20.30
C ARG A 181 13.08 -6.83 -21.17
N LEU A 182 12.03 -7.62 -21.43
CA LEU A 182 10.97 -7.24 -22.35
C LEU A 182 9.61 -7.28 -21.67
N TYR A 183 8.99 -6.10 -21.63
CA TYR A 183 7.61 -5.90 -21.24
C TYR A 183 6.85 -5.36 -22.44
N ILE A 184 5.64 -5.88 -22.64
CA ILE A 184 4.72 -5.45 -23.69
C ILE A 184 3.39 -5.01 -23.09
N ILE A 185 2.62 -4.23 -23.83
CA ILE A 185 1.23 -3.91 -23.52
C ILE A 185 0.36 -4.76 -24.44
N VAL A 186 -0.54 -5.57 -23.86
CA VAL A 186 -1.54 -6.34 -24.61
C VAL A 186 -2.87 -5.61 -24.49
N SER A 187 -3.42 -5.13 -25.60
CA SER A 187 -4.73 -4.45 -25.60
C SER A 187 -5.84 -5.44 -25.24
N GLU A 188 -6.77 -5.00 -24.39
CA GLU A 188 -7.94 -5.82 -24.02
C GLU A 188 -8.99 -5.87 -25.15
N GLU A 189 -9.01 -4.88 -26.04
CA GLU A 189 -10.05 -4.77 -27.07
C GLU A 189 -9.80 -5.71 -28.25
N ASN A 190 -8.56 -5.76 -28.76
CA ASN A 190 -8.22 -6.50 -29.97
C ASN A 190 -7.06 -7.49 -29.78
N ARG A 191 -6.53 -7.63 -28.56
CA ARG A 191 -5.36 -8.47 -28.23
C ARG A 191 -4.08 -8.08 -28.97
N SER A 192 -4.03 -6.90 -29.58
CA SER A 192 -2.80 -6.35 -30.18
C SER A 192 -1.72 -6.18 -29.13
N ARG A 193 -0.47 -6.43 -29.54
CA ARG A 193 0.70 -6.41 -28.67
C ARG A 193 1.59 -5.24 -29.06
N PHE A 194 1.92 -4.40 -28.10
CA PHE A 194 2.77 -3.23 -28.28
C PHE A 194 4.05 -3.38 -27.45
N ALA A 195 5.21 -3.13 -28.04
CA ALA A 195 6.51 -3.06 -27.37
C ALA A 195 6.95 -1.60 -27.25
N PRO A 196 6.73 -0.94 -26.10
CA PRO A 196 7.07 0.47 -25.96
C PRO A 196 8.59 0.63 -25.79
N CYS A 197 9.23 1.42 -26.65
CA CYS A 197 10.65 1.76 -26.55
C CYS A 197 11.01 2.57 -25.29
N ASN A 198 10.06 3.41 -24.85
CA ASN A 198 10.21 4.37 -23.78
C ASN A 198 9.41 3.92 -22.54
N PHE A 199 9.36 2.61 -22.30
CA PHE A 199 8.56 2.04 -21.24
C PHE A 199 9.16 2.33 -19.85
N PRO A 200 8.47 3.13 -19.01
CA PRO A 200 9.04 3.58 -17.75
C PRO A 200 9.09 2.45 -16.72
N ASP A 201 10.10 2.48 -15.86
CA ASP A 201 10.37 1.40 -14.90
C ASP A 201 9.21 1.16 -13.93
N GLU A 202 8.45 2.20 -13.60
CA GLU A 202 7.27 2.10 -12.74
C GLU A 202 6.15 1.22 -13.34
N LEU A 203 6.10 1.09 -14.67
CA LEU A 203 5.15 0.23 -15.38
C LEU A 203 5.66 -1.19 -15.63
N LYS A 204 6.94 -1.51 -15.35
CA LYS A 204 7.54 -2.84 -15.58
C LYS A 204 7.09 -3.89 -14.55
N LYS A 205 5.78 -4.02 -14.35
CA LYS A 205 5.13 -4.95 -13.44
C LYS A 205 4.15 -5.82 -14.22
N ASP A 206 4.39 -7.12 -14.23
CA ASP A 206 3.50 -8.05 -14.92
C ASP A 206 2.07 -7.96 -14.36
N GLY A 207 1.11 -7.92 -15.26
CA GLY A 207 -0.31 -7.85 -14.96
C GLY A 207 -0.88 -6.48 -14.61
N LEU A 208 -0.07 -5.41 -14.66
CA LEU A 208 -0.54 -4.05 -14.45
C LEU A 208 -1.53 -3.62 -15.55
N MET A 209 -2.68 -3.09 -15.16
CA MET A 209 -3.66 -2.54 -16.11
C MET A 209 -3.37 -1.05 -16.34
N ILE A 210 -3.35 -0.63 -17.59
CA ILE A 210 -3.15 0.77 -17.97
C ILE A 210 -4.13 1.16 -19.08
N ARG A 211 -4.53 2.43 -19.10
CA ARG A 211 -5.03 3.12 -20.29
C ARG A 211 -3.83 3.79 -20.94
N PHE A 212 -3.66 3.66 -22.25
CA PHE A 212 -2.46 4.14 -22.93
C PHE A 212 -2.78 4.72 -24.30
N SER A 213 -1.89 5.62 -24.74
CA SER A 213 -1.87 6.23 -26.05
C SER A 213 -0.43 6.28 -26.57
N GLY A 214 -0.24 6.32 -27.88
CA GLY A 214 1.09 6.37 -28.47
C GLY A 214 1.12 6.10 -29.97
N ASP A 215 2.33 6.15 -30.52
CA ASP A 215 2.57 5.98 -31.94
C ASP A 215 3.01 4.55 -32.23
N VAL A 216 2.42 3.94 -33.25
CA VAL A 216 2.93 2.71 -33.85
C VAL A 216 4.06 3.08 -34.82
N LYS A 217 5.22 2.47 -34.60
CA LYS A 217 6.42 2.70 -35.41
C LYS A 217 6.60 1.59 -36.44
N GLU A 218 7.13 1.95 -37.59
CA GLU A 218 7.39 1.04 -38.70
C GLU A 218 8.30 -0.12 -38.29
N ILE A 219 7.94 -1.32 -38.72
CA ILE A 219 8.79 -2.51 -38.70
C ILE A 219 9.27 -2.72 -40.13
N TYR A 220 10.59 -2.78 -40.33
CA TYR A 220 11.14 -2.99 -41.66
C TYR A 220 10.88 -4.43 -42.14
N PRO A 221 10.78 -4.68 -43.46
CA PRO A 221 10.35 -5.99 -44.00
C PRO A 221 11.18 -7.20 -43.55
N ASN A 222 12.45 -6.99 -43.19
CA ASN A 222 13.40 -8.03 -42.78
C ASN A 222 13.50 -8.21 -41.25
N GLU A 223 12.69 -7.51 -40.46
CA GLU A 223 12.71 -7.59 -39.00
C GLU A 223 11.67 -8.57 -38.46
N ARG A 224 12.00 -9.25 -37.36
CA ARG A 224 11.07 -10.11 -36.62
C ARG A 224 10.99 -9.66 -35.17
N TRP A 225 9.83 -9.16 -34.77
CA TRP A 225 9.56 -8.66 -33.43
C TRP A 225 8.48 -9.46 -32.72
N ALA A 226 8.58 -9.55 -31.40
CA ALA A 226 7.58 -10.23 -30.56
C ALA A 226 6.26 -9.44 -30.40
N ALA A 227 6.29 -8.15 -30.73
CA ALA A 227 5.17 -7.21 -30.64
C ALA A 227 5.42 -6.00 -31.55
N THR A 228 4.36 -5.24 -31.83
CA THR A 228 4.41 -4.03 -32.65
C THR A 228 5.26 -2.96 -31.96
N LEU A 229 6.18 -2.33 -32.70
CA LEU A 229 7.01 -1.26 -32.15
C LEU A 229 6.15 -0.04 -31.81
N PHE A 230 6.34 0.47 -30.59
CA PHE A 230 5.46 1.49 -30.05
C PHE A 230 6.24 2.58 -29.33
N LYS A 231 5.84 3.84 -29.49
CA LYS A 231 6.29 4.95 -28.67
C LYS A 231 5.12 5.41 -27.81
N LEU A 232 5.21 5.13 -26.52
CA LEU A 232 4.19 5.51 -25.54
C LEU A 232 4.17 7.04 -25.39
N SER A 233 3.03 7.68 -25.64
CA SER A 233 2.90 9.14 -25.53
C SER A 233 2.17 9.56 -24.25
N ASP A 234 1.18 8.76 -23.83
CA ASP A 234 0.44 8.96 -22.58
C ASP A 234 0.06 7.61 -21.97
N TYR A 235 -0.06 7.57 -20.65
CA TYR A 235 -0.68 6.46 -19.96
C TYR A 235 -1.26 6.86 -18.61
N LYS A 236 -2.20 6.04 -18.16
CA LYS A 236 -2.80 6.08 -16.84
C LYS A 236 -2.88 4.66 -16.30
N VAL A 237 -2.25 4.39 -15.17
CA VAL A 237 -2.49 3.14 -14.43
C VAL A 237 -3.95 3.09 -14.03
N LEU A 238 -4.64 2.01 -14.40
CA LEU A 238 -6.04 1.80 -14.07
C LEU A 238 -6.16 1.00 -12.78
N ASP A 239 -7.07 1.45 -11.94
CA ASP A 239 -7.47 0.72 -10.75
C ASP A 239 -8.55 -0.28 -11.15
N ALA A 240 -8.76 -1.34 -10.36
CA ALA A 240 -9.89 -2.25 -10.59
C ALA A 240 -11.25 -1.52 -10.56
N GLU A 241 -11.27 -0.32 -9.97
CA GLU A 241 -12.41 0.60 -9.86
C GLU A 241 -12.49 1.59 -11.03
N ASP A 242 -11.47 1.69 -11.89
CA ASP A 242 -11.46 2.51 -13.11
C ASP A 242 -11.80 1.68 -14.38
N LYS A 243 -12.10 0.39 -14.21
CA LYS A 243 -12.59 -0.49 -15.28
C LYS A 243 -14.09 -0.28 -15.49
#